data_AF-A0A965RBL0-F1
#
_entry.id   AF-A0A965RBL0-F1
#
_cell.length_a   1.000
_cell.length_b   1.000
_cell.length_c   1.000
_cell.angle_alpha   90.00
_cell.angle_beta   90.00
_cell.angle_gamma   90.00
#
_symmetry.space_group_name_H-M   'P 1'
#
loop_
_entity.id
_entity.type
_entity.pdbx_description
1 polymer ?
#
loop_
_entity_poly.entity_id
_entity_poly.type
_entity_poly.pdbx_seq_one_letter_code
_entity_poly.pdbx_strand_id
1 'polypeptide(L)'
;MRLLDAKPGETIEIPAGRYSLDRSLSLRVSGVTIRGAGMNKTVLSFKDQKVGAEGLLVNASDFTLENLAFEDTRGDAVKVNEGERITLRGVRVEWTGGPSTSNGAYGLYPVRTRQVLIEDCLVIGASDAGIYVGQSEDIVVRRNTARLNVAGIEIENSRRADVYDNTATENTGGILVFNMP
;
A
#
# COMPACT_ATOMS: atom_id res chain seq x y z
N MET A 1 -5.88 6.55 16.63
CA MET A 1 -6.76 6.40 15.45
C MET A 1 -7.60 5.16 15.65
N ARG A 2 -8.93 5.27 15.73
CA ARG A 2 -9.82 4.11 15.99
C ARG A 2 -10.44 3.62 14.69
N LEU A 3 -9.71 2.78 13.95
CA LEU A 3 -10.28 2.04 12.82
C LEU A 3 -11.26 0.95 13.27
N LEU A 4 -11.19 0.52 14.54
CA LEU A 4 -12.02 -0.54 15.10
C LEU A 4 -13.51 -0.18 15.18
N ASP A 5 -13.83 1.11 15.22
CA ASP A 5 -15.21 1.61 15.36
C ASP A 5 -15.81 2.05 14.00
N ALA A 6 -15.09 1.82 12.90
CA ALA A 6 -15.49 2.25 11.57
C ALA A 6 -16.82 1.59 11.14
N LYS A 7 -17.67 2.35 10.45
CA LYS A 7 -18.95 1.87 9.91
C LYS A 7 -18.92 1.81 8.38
N PRO A 8 -19.70 0.91 7.76
CA PRO A 8 -19.85 0.92 6.32
C PRO A 8 -20.31 2.30 5.80
N GLY A 9 -19.66 2.79 4.74
CA GLY A 9 -19.88 4.11 4.16
C GLY A 9 -19.12 5.24 4.85
N GLU A 10 -18.39 4.98 5.94
CA GLU A 10 -17.66 6.01 6.67
C GLU A 10 -16.40 6.46 5.93
N THR A 11 -16.16 7.77 5.94
CA THR A 11 -14.86 8.35 5.62
C THR A 11 -14.16 8.76 6.91
N ILE A 12 -13.02 8.14 7.18
CA ILE A 12 -12.13 8.49 8.29
C ILE A 12 -11.11 9.50 7.78
N GLU A 13 -11.30 10.76 8.12
CA GLU A 13 -10.36 11.82 7.77
C GLU A 13 -9.24 11.96 8.81
N ILE A 14 -8.01 12.00 8.32
CA ILE A 14 -6.81 12.22 9.11
C ILE A 14 -6.25 13.59 8.70
N PRO A 15 -6.26 14.58 9.59
CA PRO A 15 -5.79 15.91 9.24
C PRO A 15 -4.29 15.93 8.89
N ALA A 16 -3.84 17.07 8.36
CA ALA A 16 -2.41 17.27 8.15
C ALA A 16 -1.65 17.16 9.48
N GLY A 17 -0.53 16.46 9.46
CA GLY A 17 0.27 16.15 10.63
C GLY A 17 1.13 14.92 10.43
N ARG A 18 2.10 14.76 11.33
CA ARG A 18 2.92 13.54 11.45
C ARG A 18 2.52 12.81 12.73
N TYR A 19 2.09 11.56 12.59
CA TYR A 19 1.57 10.74 13.68
C TYR A 19 2.52 9.58 13.93
N SER A 20 3.10 9.49 15.12
CA SER A 20 3.89 8.30 15.51
C SER A 20 2.94 7.19 15.98
N LEU A 21 3.12 5.98 15.43
CA LEU A 21 2.34 4.80 15.71
C LEU A 21 3.24 3.67 16.19
N ASP A 22 2.87 3.05 17.31
CA ASP A 22 3.62 1.95 17.92
C ASP A 22 3.05 0.56 17.58
N ARG A 23 2.01 0.51 16.74
CA ARG A 23 1.27 -0.70 16.40
C ARG A 23 0.66 -0.63 15.01
N SER A 24 0.46 -1.81 14.43
CA SER A 24 -0.30 -1.99 13.19
C SER A 24 -1.73 -1.46 13.31
N LEU A 25 -2.19 -0.87 12.23
CA LEU A 25 -3.59 -0.54 12.01
C LEU A 25 -4.31 -1.72 11.36
N SER A 26 -5.57 -1.94 11.69
CA SER A 26 -6.38 -2.98 11.03
C SER A 26 -7.79 -2.50 10.73
N LEU A 27 -8.31 -2.94 9.59
CA LEU A 27 -9.67 -2.67 9.14
C LEU A 27 -10.32 -3.98 8.64
N ARG A 28 -11.52 -4.27 9.11
CA ARG A 28 -12.32 -5.45 8.68
C ARG A 28 -13.72 -5.07 8.18
N VAL A 29 -14.01 -3.77 8.12
CA VAL A 29 -15.34 -3.26 7.76
C VAL A 29 -15.28 -2.77 6.31
N SER A 30 -16.15 -3.32 5.47
CA SER A 30 -16.28 -2.92 4.07
C SER A 30 -16.93 -1.55 3.92
N GLY A 31 -16.65 -0.86 2.81
CA GLY A 31 -17.27 0.42 2.47
C GLY A 31 -16.60 1.62 3.15
N VAL A 32 -15.38 1.47 3.64
CA VAL A 32 -14.67 2.51 4.40
C VAL A 32 -13.65 3.22 3.52
N THR A 33 -13.59 4.54 3.65
CA THR A 33 -12.51 5.36 3.10
C THR A 33 -11.61 5.88 4.22
N ILE A 34 -10.30 5.75 4.08
CA ILE A 34 -9.30 6.43 4.94
C ILE A 34 -8.63 7.51 4.08
N ARG A 35 -8.77 8.78 4.50
CA ARG A 35 -8.30 9.94 3.73
C ARG A 35 -7.38 10.83 4.55
N GLY A 36 -6.23 11.18 4.00
CA GLY A 36 -5.38 12.26 4.52
C GLY A 36 -5.50 13.57 3.75
N ALA A 37 -4.74 14.58 4.18
CA ALA A 37 -4.68 15.90 3.54
C ALA A 37 -3.73 15.97 2.32
N GLY A 38 -3.07 14.87 1.97
CA GLY A 38 -2.06 14.72 0.93
C GLY A 38 -0.86 13.89 1.41
N MET A 39 -0.20 13.16 0.50
CA MET A 39 0.94 12.29 0.85
C MET A 39 2.15 13.01 1.50
N ASN A 40 2.25 14.33 1.31
CA ASN A 40 3.29 15.17 1.93
C ASN A 40 2.77 15.97 3.14
N LYS A 41 1.48 15.82 3.49
CA LYS A 41 0.83 16.59 4.56
C LYS A 41 0.38 15.71 5.72
N THR A 42 -0.10 14.50 5.44
CA THR A 42 -0.53 13.53 6.45
C THR A 42 0.42 12.34 6.42
N VAL A 43 1.17 12.11 7.50
CA VAL A 43 2.18 11.06 7.59
C VAL A 43 1.93 10.18 8.81
N LEU A 44 1.80 8.88 8.59
CA LEU A 44 1.75 7.85 9.61
C LEU A 44 3.14 7.20 9.72
N SER A 45 3.85 7.48 10.81
CA SER A 45 5.22 7.03 11.06
C SER A 45 5.22 5.82 11.99
N PHE A 46 5.77 4.69 11.52
CA PHE A 46 5.84 3.42 12.25
C PHE A 46 7.26 3.09 12.75
N LYS A 47 8.18 4.07 12.71
CA LYS A 47 9.56 3.94 13.20
C LYS A 47 9.68 3.31 14.60
N ASP A 48 8.70 3.56 15.47
CA ASP A 48 8.67 3.03 16.85
C ASP A 48 7.69 1.84 17.01
N GLN A 49 7.33 1.14 15.93
CA GLN A 49 6.38 0.03 15.93
C GLN A 49 6.88 -1.15 16.79
N LYS A 50 6.08 -1.50 17.80
CA LYS A 50 6.34 -2.60 18.74
C LYS A 50 5.48 -3.83 18.45
N VAL A 51 4.28 -3.62 17.89
CA VAL A 51 3.27 -4.68 17.71
C VAL A 51 2.79 -4.78 16.26
N GLY A 52 2.67 -6.01 15.78
CA GLY A 52 2.30 -6.33 14.39
C GLY A 52 3.44 -6.10 13.41
N ALA A 53 3.27 -6.54 12.17
CA ALA A 53 4.27 -6.35 11.11
C ALA A 53 3.85 -5.22 10.17
N GLU A 54 2.56 -5.13 9.85
CA GLU A 54 2.06 -4.24 8.82
C GLU A 54 1.87 -2.80 9.34
N GLY A 55 1.95 -1.81 8.45
CA GLY A 55 1.46 -0.47 8.76
C GLY A 55 -0.07 -0.46 8.86
N LEU A 56 -0.73 -0.94 7.81
CA LEU A 56 -2.17 -1.14 7.72
C LEU A 56 -2.49 -2.52 7.12
N LEU A 57 -3.27 -3.32 7.85
CA LEU A 57 -3.86 -4.57 7.37
C LEU A 57 -5.37 -4.41 7.14
N VAL A 58 -5.81 -4.62 5.92
CA VAL A 58 -7.23 -4.55 5.52
C VAL A 58 -7.70 -5.95 5.11
N ASN A 59 -8.85 -6.37 5.62
CA ASN A 59 -9.58 -7.55 5.14
C ASN A 59 -11.04 -7.13 4.91
N ALA A 60 -11.31 -6.45 3.79
CA ALA A 60 -12.58 -5.80 3.52
C ALA A 60 -12.73 -5.49 2.02
N SER A 61 -13.99 -5.30 1.57
CA SER A 61 -14.32 -4.82 0.22
C SER A 61 -14.70 -3.35 0.24
N ASP A 62 -14.85 -2.73 -0.94
CA ASP A 62 -15.28 -1.34 -1.07
C ASP A 62 -14.40 -0.38 -0.26
N PHE A 63 -13.08 -0.61 -0.32
CA PHE A 63 -12.10 0.10 0.50
C PHE A 63 -11.34 1.12 -0.34
N THR A 64 -11.22 2.33 0.20
CA THR A 64 -10.36 3.38 -0.38
C THR A 64 -9.35 3.87 0.64
N LEU A 65 -8.07 3.90 0.25
CA LEU A 65 -7.01 4.59 0.97
C LEU A 65 -6.50 5.73 0.09
N GLU A 66 -6.54 6.96 0.58
CA GLU A 66 -6.09 8.08 -0.25
C GLU A 66 -5.42 9.26 0.47
N ASN A 67 -4.46 9.87 -0.22
CA ASN A 67 -3.87 11.16 0.16
C ASN A 67 -3.14 11.18 1.51
N LEU A 68 -2.31 10.18 1.81
CA LEU A 68 -1.49 10.12 3.03
C LEU A 68 -0.22 9.32 2.81
N ALA A 69 0.69 9.35 3.77
CA ALA A 69 1.92 8.57 3.76
C ALA A 69 2.03 7.57 4.90
N PHE A 70 2.71 6.47 4.63
CA PHE A 70 3.19 5.48 5.58
C PHE A 70 4.72 5.50 5.55
N GLU A 71 5.34 5.61 6.72
CA GLU A 71 6.80 5.62 6.84
C GLU A 71 7.29 4.58 7.84
N ASP A 72 8.41 3.94 7.50
CA ASP A 72 9.20 3.09 8.38
C ASP A 72 8.41 1.95 9.05
N THR A 73 7.54 1.28 8.31
CA THR A 73 6.83 0.09 8.80
C THR A 73 7.80 -1.06 9.02
N ARG A 74 7.59 -1.86 10.06
CA ARG A 74 8.48 -3.00 10.38
C ARG A 74 8.42 -4.10 9.31
N GLY A 75 7.25 -4.31 8.73
CA GLY A 75 6.96 -5.21 7.62
C GLY A 75 6.18 -4.47 6.53
N ASP A 76 5.27 -5.16 5.85
CA ASP A 76 4.50 -4.62 4.72
C ASP A 76 3.79 -3.31 5.09
N ALA A 77 3.83 -2.29 4.22
CA ALA A 77 3.27 -1.00 4.62
C ALA A 77 1.74 -0.99 4.58
N VAL A 78 1.14 -1.31 3.43
CA VAL A 78 -0.31 -1.37 3.25
C VAL A 78 -0.67 -2.71 2.62
N LYS A 79 -1.20 -3.63 3.42
CA LYS A 79 -1.65 -4.94 2.97
C LYS A 79 -3.17 -5.00 2.91
N VAL A 80 -3.70 -5.27 1.73
CA VAL A 80 -5.12 -5.57 1.53
C VAL A 80 -5.22 -7.05 1.19
N ASN A 81 -5.67 -7.83 2.17
CA ASN A 81 -5.78 -9.26 2.06
C ASN A 81 -7.25 -9.63 1.87
N GLU A 82 -7.58 -10.19 0.72
CA GLU A 82 -8.95 -10.49 0.30
C GLU A 82 -9.82 -9.23 0.15
N GLY A 83 -10.82 -9.31 -0.74
CA GLY A 83 -11.78 -8.23 -0.97
C GLY A 83 -11.94 -7.84 -2.43
N GLU A 84 -12.99 -7.06 -2.69
CA GLU A 84 -13.33 -6.55 -4.02
C GLU A 84 -13.47 -5.02 -3.99
N ARG A 85 -13.17 -4.33 -5.09
CA ARG A 85 -13.27 -2.86 -5.23
C ARG A 85 -12.34 -2.14 -4.26
N ILE A 86 -11.05 -2.29 -4.50
CA ILE A 86 -9.97 -1.70 -3.70
C ILE A 86 -9.36 -0.52 -4.47
N THR A 87 -9.32 0.66 -3.86
CA THR A 87 -8.65 1.85 -4.42
C THR A 87 -7.54 2.33 -3.50
N LEU A 88 -6.31 2.40 -4.01
CA LEU A 88 -5.17 3.03 -3.36
C LEU A 88 -4.75 4.23 -4.23
N ARG A 89 -4.97 5.46 -3.75
CA ARG A 89 -4.78 6.68 -4.55
C ARG A 89 -3.95 7.74 -3.83
N GLY A 90 -2.90 8.26 -4.46
CA GLY A 90 -2.16 9.37 -3.85
C GLY A 90 -1.52 8.98 -2.51
N VAL A 91 -1.13 7.71 -2.37
CA VAL A 91 -0.51 7.17 -1.16
C VAL A 91 1.01 7.16 -1.35
N ARG A 92 1.76 7.63 -0.34
CA ARG A 92 3.21 7.43 -0.28
C ARG A 92 3.57 6.34 0.72
N VAL A 93 4.45 5.44 0.34
CA VAL A 93 5.13 4.51 1.25
C VAL A 93 6.62 4.75 1.15
N GLU A 94 7.30 4.91 2.29
CA GLU A 94 8.73 5.13 2.30
C GLU A 94 9.42 4.54 3.52
N TRP A 95 10.46 3.74 3.30
CA TRP A 95 11.46 3.46 4.32
C TRP A 95 12.52 4.57 4.27
N THR A 96 12.44 5.50 5.22
CA THR A 96 13.17 6.78 5.19
C THR A 96 14.66 6.62 5.43
N GLY A 97 15.09 5.48 5.98
CA GLY A 97 16.50 5.08 6.07
C GLY A 97 17.13 4.65 4.75
N GLY A 98 16.34 4.58 3.66
CA GLY A 98 16.75 4.05 2.36
C GLY A 98 16.61 2.53 2.26
N PRO A 99 17.01 1.94 1.12
CA PRO A 99 16.87 0.51 0.88
C PRO A 99 17.68 -0.33 1.86
N SER A 100 17.05 -1.32 2.47
CA SER A 100 17.67 -2.27 3.38
C SER A 100 16.95 -3.60 3.32
N THR A 101 17.68 -4.70 3.49
CA THR A 101 17.09 -6.05 3.63
C THR A 101 16.24 -6.20 4.89
N SER A 102 16.37 -5.29 5.85
CA SER A 102 15.54 -5.24 7.06
C SER A 102 14.23 -4.46 6.89
N ASN A 103 14.00 -3.81 5.75
CA ASN A 103 12.77 -3.10 5.47
C ASN A 103 11.63 -4.11 5.23
N GLY A 104 10.38 -3.64 5.29
CA GLY A 104 9.24 -4.45 4.89
C GLY A 104 9.35 -4.87 3.42
N ALA A 105 8.87 -6.08 3.14
CA ALA A 105 8.96 -6.67 1.81
C ALA A 105 8.14 -5.87 0.79
N TYR A 106 6.89 -5.54 1.14
CA TYR A 106 5.95 -4.94 0.20
C TYR A 106 5.45 -3.57 0.65
N GLY A 107 5.44 -2.60 -0.27
CA GLY A 107 4.88 -1.27 0.00
C GLY A 107 3.35 -1.26 -0.07
N LEU A 108 2.82 -1.28 -1.29
CA LEU A 108 1.38 -1.47 -1.53
C LEU A 108 1.15 -2.92 -1.94
N TYR A 109 0.36 -3.64 -1.14
CA TYR A 109 0.22 -5.10 -1.24
C TYR A 109 -1.24 -5.57 -1.23
N PRO A 110 -2.01 -5.41 -2.33
CA PRO A 110 -3.24 -6.16 -2.54
C PRO A 110 -2.94 -7.63 -2.92
N VAL A 111 -3.60 -8.56 -2.25
CA VAL A 111 -3.46 -10.01 -2.50
C VAL A 111 -4.76 -10.76 -2.31
N ARG A 112 -5.05 -11.70 -3.22
CA ARG A 112 -6.34 -12.40 -3.28
C ARG A 112 -7.53 -11.44 -3.43
N THR A 113 -7.33 -10.38 -4.21
CA THR A 113 -8.30 -9.30 -4.40
C THR A 113 -8.88 -9.27 -5.82
N ARG A 114 -9.99 -8.56 -6.00
CA ARG A 114 -10.61 -8.35 -7.31
C ARG A 114 -11.00 -6.87 -7.51
N GLN A 115 -10.92 -6.35 -8.73
CA GLN A 115 -11.23 -4.94 -9.04
C GLN A 115 -10.35 -3.98 -8.21
N VAL A 116 -9.06 -3.95 -8.54
CA VAL A 116 -8.04 -3.17 -7.84
C VAL A 116 -7.60 -1.99 -8.69
N LEU A 117 -7.60 -0.79 -8.11
CA LEU A 117 -7.01 0.41 -8.69
C LEU A 117 -5.90 0.95 -7.78
N ILE A 118 -4.69 1.04 -8.31
CA ILE A 118 -3.55 1.70 -7.66
C ILE A 118 -3.11 2.85 -8.56
N GLU A 119 -3.28 4.08 -8.10
CA GLU A 119 -2.95 5.25 -8.91
C GLU A 119 -2.33 6.42 -8.15
N ASP A 120 -1.46 7.16 -8.85
CA ASP A 120 -0.85 8.39 -8.34
C ASP A 120 -0.07 8.17 -7.01
N CYS A 121 0.39 6.94 -6.76
CA CYS A 121 1.13 6.56 -5.56
C CYS A 121 2.65 6.67 -5.74
N LEU A 122 3.37 6.78 -4.62
CA LEU A 122 4.83 6.78 -4.56
C LEU A 122 5.31 5.70 -3.58
N VAL A 123 6.15 4.77 -4.02
CA VAL A 123 6.74 3.75 -3.12
C VAL A 123 8.26 3.75 -3.21
N ILE A 124 8.91 3.84 -2.05
CA ILE A 124 10.37 3.96 -1.93
C ILE A 124 10.92 3.01 -0.88
N GLY A 125 11.91 2.19 -1.26
CA GLY A 125 12.76 1.47 -0.30
C GLY A 125 12.23 0.13 0.19
N ALA A 126 11.24 -0.49 -0.47
CA ALA A 126 10.78 -1.83 -0.13
C ALA A 126 11.90 -2.86 -0.32
N SER A 127 12.01 -3.84 0.59
CA SER A 127 13.04 -4.88 0.50
C SER A 127 12.75 -5.95 -0.55
N ASP A 128 11.52 -5.98 -1.07
CA ASP A 128 11.11 -6.80 -2.20
C ASP A 128 10.42 -5.92 -3.27
N ALA A 129 9.09 -5.87 -3.31
CA ALA A 129 8.35 -5.09 -4.31
C ALA A 129 7.74 -3.81 -3.76
N GLY A 130 7.94 -2.69 -4.47
CA GLY A 130 7.29 -1.43 -4.12
C GLY A 130 5.76 -1.54 -4.21
N ILE A 131 5.27 -1.90 -5.39
CA ILE A 131 3.86 -2.23 -5.61
C ILE A 131 3.77 -3.70 -5.98
N TYR A 132 3.14 -4.51 -5.15
CA TYR A 132 2.90 -5.94 -5.41
C TYR A 132 1.40 -6.20 -5.51
N VAL A 133 0.96 -6.83 -6.59
CA VAL A 133 -0.42 -7.32 -6.72
C VAL A 133 -0.39 -8.81 -7.03
N GLY A 134 -0.83 -9.62 -6.07
CA GLY A 134 -0.72 -11.08 -6.14
C GLY A 134 -2.07 -11.79 -6.14
N GLN A 135 -2.18 -12.92 -6.85
CA GLN A 135 -3.33 -13.83 -6.77
C GLN A 135 -4.67 -13.11 -7.01
N SER A 136 -4.68 -12.09 -7.87
CA SER A 136 -5.76 -11.12 -7.99
C SER A 136 -6.29 -11.00 -9.42
N GLU A 137 -7.41 -10.32 -9.60
CA GLU A 137 -8.08 -10.21 -10.90
C GLU A 137 -8.68 -8.82 -11.13
N ASP A 138 -8.71 -8.35 -12.38
CA ASP A 138 -9.23 -7.02 -12.76
C ASP A 138 -8.44 -5.89 -12.07
N ILE A 139 -7.19 -5.70 -12.52
CA ILE A 139 -6.19 -4.86 -11.87
C ILE A 139 -5.81 -3.70 -12.78
N VAL A 140 -5.75 -2.49 -12.21
CA VAL A 140 -5.18 -1.31 -12.88
C VAL A 140 -4.11 -0.70 -11.98
N VAL A 141 -2.89 -0.61 -12.48
CA VAL A 141 -1.77 0.08 -11.82
C VAL A 141 -1.28 1.18 -12.74
N ARG A 142 -1.52 2.46 -12.40
CA ARG A 142 -1.20 3.59 -13.28
C ARG A 142 -0.68 4.83 -12.60
N ARG A 143 0.17 5.61 -13.30
CA ARG A 143 0.69 6.90 -12.81
C ARG A 143 1.38 6.83 -11.46
N ASN A 144 1.92 5.67 -11.11
CA ASN A 144 2.67 5.49 -9.87
C ASN A 144 4.16 5.72 -10.12
N THR A 145 4.88 6.08 -9.06
CA THR A 145 6.34 6.09 -9.03
C THR A 145 6.82 5.04 -8.04
N ALA A 146 7.60 4.07 -8.51
CA ALA A 146 8.25 3.07 -7.67
C ALA A 146 9.77 3.20 -7.85
N ARG A 147 10.50 3.49 -6.77
CA ARG A 147 11.96 3.62 -6.86
C ARG A 147 12.69 3.07 -5.66
N LEU A 148 13.95 2.66 -5.87
CA LEU A 148 14.81 2.15 -4.80
C LEU A 148 14.24 0.90 -4.10
N ASN A 149 13.44 0.10 -4.82
CA ASN A 149 12.94 -1.20 -4.36
C ASN A 149 13.72 -2.34 -5.06
N VAL A 150 13.54 -3.60 -4.66
CA VAL A 150 14.05 -4.71 -5.48
C VAL A 150 13.24 -4.80 -6.77
N ALA A 151 11.93 -5.02 -6.70
CA ALA A 151 11.01 -4.86 -7.82
C ALA A 151 10.25 -3.54 -7.69
N GLY A 152 10.17 -2.75 -8.76
CA GLY A 152 9.35 -1.54 -8.77
C GLY A 152 7.87 -1.89 -8.66
N ILE A 153 7.38 -2.63 -9.65
CA ILE A 153 6.00 -3.12 -9.71
C ILE A 153 6.03 -4.62 -10.02
N GLU A 154 5.28 -5.40 -9.27
CA GLU A 154 5.15 -6.84 -9.45
C GLU A 154 3.68 -7.25 -9.57
N ILE A 155 3.36 -7.98 -10.63
CA ILE A 155 2.06 -8.64 -10.84
C ILE A 155 2.27 -10.14 -10.82
N GLU A 156 1.82 -10.81 -9.76
CA GLU A 156 2.07 -12.24 -9.55
C GLU A 156 0.75 -13.03 -9.56
N ASN A 157 0.71 -14.16 -10.26
CA ASN A 157 -0.39 -15.12 -10.22
C ASN A 157 -1.77 -14.48 -10.46
N SER A 158 -1.81 -13.45 -11.30
CA SER A 158 -2.97 -12.56 -11.46
C SER A 158 -3.47 -12.54 -12.90
N ARG A 159 -4.71 -12.07 -13.11
CA ARG A 159 -5.36 -12.04 -14.43
C ARG A 159 -5.98 -10.67 -14.73
N ARG A 160 -5.97 -10.28 -16.01
CA ARG A 160 -6.53 -9.00 -16.50
C ARG A 160 -5.95 -7.80 -15.75
N ALA A 161 -4.66 -7.59 -15.94
CA ALA A 161 -3.91 -6.51 -15.31
C ALA A 161 -3.43 -5.50 -16.36
N ASP A 162 -3.88 -4.25 -16.23
CA ASP A 162 -3.41 -3.11 -17.00
C ASP A 162 -2.38 -2.32 -16.18
N VAL A 163 -1.13 -2.32 -16.64
CA VAL A 163 -0.02 -1.60 -15.98
C VAL A 163 0.56 -0.58 -16.95
N TYR A 164 0.26 0.71 -16.75
CA TYR A 164 0.60 1.77 -17.71
C TYR A 164 0.90 3.11 -17.04
N ASP A 165 1.63 4.01 -17.72
CA ASP A 165 2.00 5.34 -17.24
C ASP A 165 2.74 5.37 -15.88
N ASN A 166 3.37 4.27 -15.47
CA ASN A 166 4.15 4.22 -14.24
C ASN A 166 5.62 4.58 -14.50
N THR A 167 6.26 5.21 -13.51
CA THR A 167 7.71 5.40 -13.47
C THR A 167 8.33 4.39 -12.50
N ALA A 168 8.95 3.34 -13.02
CA ALA A 168 9.77 2.42 -12.23
C ALA A 168 11.26 2.69 -12.51
N THR A 169 11.96 3.30 -11.56
CA THR A 169 13.37 3.74 -11.74
C THR A 169 14.20 3.41 -10.51
N GLU A 170 15.50 3.22 -10.67
CA GLU A 170 16.42 2.93 -9.55
C GLU A 170 16.03 1.69 -8.72
N ASN A 171 15.22 0.78 -9.30
CA ASN A 171 14.94 -0.54 -8.73
C ASN A 171 15.89 -1.58 -9.32
N THR A 172 16.07 -2.72 -8.67
CA THR A 172 16.80 -3.85 -9.26
C THR A 172 16.09 -4.37 -10.52
N GLY A 173 14.76 -4.47 -10.46
CA GLY A 173 13.88 -4.77 -11.60
C GLY A 173 12.73 -3.76 -11.70
N GLY A 174 12.41 -3.34 -12.92
CA GLY A 174 11.37 -2.32 -13.17
C GLY A 174 9.96 -2.84 -12.93
N ILE A 175 9.46 -3.62 -13.89
CA ILE A 175 8.13 -4.26 -13.83
C ILE A 175 8.34 -5.77 -14.02
N LEU A 176 7.82 -6.56 -13.09
CA LEU A 176 7.91 -8.01 -13.09
C LEU A 176 6.49 -8.59 -13.21
N VAL A 177 6.34 -9.61 -14.05
CA VAL A 177 5.06 -10.31 -14.27
C VAL A 177 5.33 -11.80 -14.19
N PHE A 178 4.74 -12.47 -13.20
CA PHE A 178 4.94 -13.89 -12.96
C PHE A 178 3.63 -14.65 -12.89
N ASN A 179 3.66 -15.87 -13.40
CA ASN A 179 2.68 -16.89 -13.10
C ASN A 179 3.47 -18.12 -12.65
N MET A 180 3.44 -18.39 -11.35
CA MET A 180 4.15 -19.51 -10.74
C MET A 180 3.22 -20.74 -10.62
N PRO A 181 3.78 -21.97 -10.69
CA PRO A 181 3.02 -23.21 -10.69
C PRO A 181 2.18 -23.45 -9.43
#